data_AF-A0A350JMS6-F1
#
_entry.id   AF-A0A350JMS6-F1
#
_cell.length_a   1.000
_cell.length_b   1.000
_cell.length_c   1.000
_cell.angle_alpha   90.00
_cell.angle_beta   90.00
_cell.angle_gamma   90.00
#
_symmetry.space_group_name_H-M   'P 1'
#
loop_
_entity.id
_entity.type
_entity.pdbx_description
1 polymer ?
#
loop_
_entity_poly.entity_id
_entity_poly.type
_entity_poly.pdbx_seq_one_letter_code
_entity_poly.pdbx_strand_id
1 'polypeptide(L)'
;MNSSKPRMAPMESLDKIGDNLNPEVHFDQKTGSLSIRGQSIPLNVDAFFVEVIGWLEQYQEHPHNPTNLEIDLKYLNGQSIRTLLAILTKMKKINDGGSAVNVNWTIPDGLMTCSIYERNFWAISIFIIKSSRIKHKVFRIQTCRFVQLSIFAA
;
A
#
# COMPACT_ATOMS: atom_id res chain seq x y z
N MET A 1 -32.72 24.59 13.67
CA MET A 1 -31.66 24.09 14.56
C MET A 1 -30.50 23.59 13.70
N ASN A 2 -29.34 24.24 13.80
CA ASN A 2 -28.16 23.87 13.03
C ASN A 2 -27.46 22.72 13.77
N SER A 3 -27.77 21.48 13.41
CA SER A 3 -27.07 20.29 13.91
C SER A 3 -25.78 20.11 13.12
N SER A 4 -24.81 20.98 13.38
CA SER A 4 -23.42 20.74 12.98
C SER A 4 -22.96 19.45 13.68
N LYS A 5 -22.86 18.36 12.91
CA LYS A 5 -22.21 17.11 13.35
C LYS A 5 -20.91 17.46 14.07
N PRO A 6 -20.60 16.85 15.23
CA PRO A 6 -19.32 17.07 15.88
C PRO A 6 -18.22 16.68 14.90
N ARG A 7 -17.28 17.60 14.65
CA ARG A 7 -16.04 17.31 13.94
C ARG A 7 -15.33 16.24 14.77
N MET A 8 -15.37 14.99 14.32
CA MET A 8 -14.68 13.90 14.99
C MET A 8 -13.21 14.29 15.18
N ALA A 9 -12.67 14.01 16.36
CA ALA A 9 -11.26 14.26 16.62
C ALA A 9 -10.42 13.46 15.60
N PRO A 10 -9.39 14.07 14.98
CA PRO A 10 -8.49 13.34 14.12
C PRO A 10 -7.87 12.17 14.88
N MET A 11 -7.78 11.01 14.24
CA MET A 11 -7.09 9.84 14.78
C MET A 11 -5.61 10.19 15.02
N GLU A 12 -5.03 9.56 16.04
CA GLU A 12 -3.59 9.66 16.30
C GLU A 12 -2.80 9.06 15.13
N SER A 13 -1.64 9.64 14.81
CA SER A 13 -0.76 9.07 13.79
C SER A 13 -0.24 7.72 14.24
N LEU A 14 -0.07 6.79 13.30
CA LEU A 14 0.61 5.53 13.57
C LEU A 14 2.08 5.68 13.18
N ASP A 15 2.94 5.64 14.18
CA ASP A 15 4.38 5.76 14.05
C ASP A 15 5.06 4.50 14.61
N LYS A 16 5.62 3.66 13.73
CA LYS A 16 6.41 2.49 14.09
C LYS A 16 7.84 2.68 13.60
N ILE A 17 8.78 2.67 14.53
CA ILE A 17 10.22 2.73 14.22
C ILE A 17 10.63 1.42 13.54
N GLY A 18 11.19 1.51 12.34
CA GLY A 18 11.73 0.37 11.63
C GLY A 18 13.09 -0.07 12.16
N ASP A 19 13.47 -1.31 11.85
CA ASP A 19 14.79 -1.85 12.14
C ASP A 19 15.30 -2.71 10.95
N ASN A 20 16.32 -3.54 11.19
CA ASN A 20 16.90 -4.38 10.15
C ASN A 20 15.97 -5.46 9.61
N LEU A 21 14.88 -5.79 10.29
CA LEU A 21 13.92 -6.83 9.92
C LEU A 21 12.50 -6.30 9.77
N ASN A 22 12.15 -5.26 10.52
CA ASN A 22 10.83 -4.69 10.62
C ASN A 22 10.74 -3.37 9.86
N PRO A 23 9.65 -3.13 9.12
CA PRO A 23 9.54 -1.91 8.35
C PRO A 23 9.23 -0.73 9.26
N GLU A 24 9.66 0.44 8.85
CA GLU A 24 9.16 1.69 9.38
C GLU A 24 7.75 1.92 8.83
N VAL A 25 6.82 2.36 9.68
CA VAL A 25 5.45 2.70 9.29
C VAL A 25 5.10 4.08 9.82
N HIS A 26 4.67 4.97 8.94
CA HIS A 26 4.20 6.29 9.31
C HIS A 26 2.88 6.59 8.59
N PHE A 27 1.79 6.66 9.33
CA PHE A 27 0.46 6.99 8.81
C PHE A 27 -0.11 8.23 9.51
N ASP A 28 -0.46 9.25 8.73
CA ASP A 28 -1.09 10.47 9.22
C ASP A 28 -2.43 10.71 8.51
N GLN A 29 -3.52 10.64 9.28
CA GLN A 29 -4.87 10.91 8.78
C GLN A 29 -5.05 12.36 8.34
N LYS A 30 -4.37 13.33 8.98
CA LYS A 30 -4.60 14.76 8.72
C LYS A 30 -4.06 15.17 7.36
N THR A 31 -2.91 14.63 6.97
CA THR A 31 -2.28 14.92 5.68
C THR A 31 -2.65 13.90 4.60
N GLY A 32 -3.17 12.73 5.00
CA GLY A 32 -3.40 11.61 4.10
C GLY A 32 -2.10 10.95 3.62
N SER A 33 -0.98 11.19 4.30
CA SER A 33 0.32 10.61 3.99
C SER A 33 0.50 9.30 4.74
N LEU A 34 0.64 8.21 3.97
CA LEU A 34 0.85 6.86 4.49
C LEU A 34 2.15 6.34 3.90
N SER A 35 3.05 5.78 4.72
CA SER A 35 4.30 5.20 4.23
C SER A 35 4.68 3.92 4.97
N ILE A 36 5.29 2.99 4.22
CA ILE A 36 5.88 1.75 4.71
C ILE A 36 7.26 1.60 4.06
N ARG A 37 8.32 1.66 4.85
CA ARG A 37 9.70 1.72 4.35
C ARG A 37 10.63 0.71 5.03
N GLY A 38 11.72 0.31 4.37
CA GLY A 38 12.77 -0.52 4.97
C GLY A 38 12.69 -2.01 4.62
N GLN A 39 12.87 -2.91 5.59
CA GLN A 39 12.80 -4.36 5.39
C GLN A 39 11.51 -4.91 6.00
N SER A 40 10.90 -5.91 5.37
CA SER A 40 9.65 -6.52 5.85
C SER A 40 9.79 -8.03 5.98
N ILE A 41 10.61 -8.42 6.96
CA ILE A 41 10.78 -9.78 7.45
C ILE A 41 10.59 -9.89 8.98
N PRO A 42 9.47 -9.38 9.55
CA PRO A 42 9.20 -9.54 10.97
C PRO A 42 9.22 -11.01 11.40
N LEU A 43 9.69 -11.26 12.63
CA LEU A 43 9.65 -12.59 13.24
C LEU A 43 8.20 -13.12 13.34
N ASN A 44 7.26 -12.22 13.60
CA ASN A 44 5.82 -12.49 13.58
C ASN A 44 5.10 -11.40 12.77
N VAL A 45 4.82 -11.70 11.51
CA VAL A 45 4.19 -10.76 10.57
C VAL A 45 2.79 -10.36 11.03
N ASP A 46 2.00 -11.30 11.55
CA ASP A 46 0.62 -11.04 11.95
C ASP A 46 0.58 -10.11 13.17
N ALA A 47 1.45 -10.35 14.16
CA ALA A 47 1.57 -9.48 15.33
C ALA A 47 2.11 -8.10 14.97
N PHE A 48 3.04 -7.98 14.01
CA PHE A 48 3.57 -6.68 13.58
C PHE A 48 2.50 -5.83 12.89
N PHE A 49 1.74 -6.43 11.96
CA PHE A 49 0.81 -5.69 11.11
C PHE A 49 -0.61 -5.56 11.68
N VAL A 50 -0.92 -6.16 12.84
CA VAL A 50 -2.26 -6.05 13.45
C VAL A 50 -2.65 -4.59 13.69
N GLU A 51 -1.72 -3.77 14.21
CA GLU A 51 -1.95 -2.34 14.44
C GLU A 51 -2.05 -1.56 13.13
N VAL A 52 -1.23 -1.90 12.13
CA VAL A 52 -1.23 -1.27 10.80
C VAL A 52 -2.58 -1.48 10.10
N ILE A 53 -3.08 -2.71 10.12
CA ILE A 53 -4.39 -3.05 9.54
C ILE A 53 -5.51 -2.42 10.35
N GLY A 54 -5.46 -2.48 11.68
CA GLY A 54 -6.47 -1.87 12.55
C GLY A 54 -6.57 -0.36 12.36
N TRP A 55 -5.45 0.34 12.19
CA TRP A 55 -5.43 1.77 11.90
C TRP A 55 -6.09 2.06 10.54
N LEU A 56 -5.78 1.28 9.50
CA LEU A 56 -6.39 1.44 8.17
C LEU A 56 -7.89 1.14 8.18
N GLU A 57 -8.35 0.24 9.05
CA GLU A 57 -9.77 -0.06 9.24
C GLU A 57 -10.55 1.10 9.85
N GLN A 58 -9.91 1.90 10.72
CA GLN A 58 -10.52 3.12 11.25
C GLN A 58 -10.41 4.26 10.23
N TYR A 59 -9.27 4.39 9.55
CA TYR A 59 -9.02 5.41 8.54
C TYR A 59 -10.03 5.35 7.38
N GLN A 60 -10.47 4.15 6.96
CA GLN A 60 -11.38 3.98 5.82
C GLN A 60 -12.78 4.62 6.03
N GLU A 61 -13.18 4.89 7.28
CA GLU A 61 -14.47 5.53 7.60
C GLU A 61 -14.45 7.02 7.24
N HIS A 62 -13.31 7.67 7.44
CA HIS A 62 -13.09 9.09 7.16
C HIS A 62 -11.69 9.31 6.55
N PRO A 63 -11.47 8.83 5.32
CA PRO A 63 -10.18 8.95 4.66
C PRO A 63 -9.91 10.39 4.25
N HIS A 64 -8.63 10.78 4.25
CA HIS A 64 -8.21 12.02 3.62
C HIS A 64 -8.33 11.92 2.10
N ASN A 65 -8.64 13.02 1.44
CA ASN A 65 -8.76 13.09 -0.01
C ASN A 65 -7.84 14.20 -0.57
N PRO A 66 -6.72 13.87 -1.23
CA PRO A 66 -6.28 12.51 -1.60
C PRO A 66 -5.58 11.76 -0.46
N THR A 67 -5.67 10.43 -0.47
CA THR A 67 -4.80 9.53 0.31
C THR A 67 -3.60 9.15 -0.55
N ASN A 68 -2.39 9.27 0.00
CA ASN A 68 -1.14 8.90 -0.68
C ASN A 68 -0.43 7.81 0.12
N LEU A 69 -0.30 6.62 -0.46
CA LEU A 69 0.46 5.50 0.10
C LEU A 69 1.78 5.33 -0.64
N GLU A 70 2.88 5.37 0.10
CA GLU A 70 4.23 5.07 -0.36
C GLU A 70 4.71 3.74 0.22
N ILE A 71 5.18 2.83 -0.65
CA ILE A 71 5.77 1.56 -0.27
C ILE A 71 7.19 1.53 -0.83
N ASP A 72 8.18 1.57 0.05
CA ASP A 72 9.61 1.51 -0.29
C ASP A 72 10.30 0.41 0.53
N LEU A 73 10.10 -0.83 0.10
CA LEU A 73 10.61 -2.01 0.79
C LEU A 73 11.80 -2.60 0.04
N LYS A 74 12.95 -2.68 0.71
CA LYS A 74 14.21 -3.24 0.18
C LYS A 74 14.19 -4.76 0.09
N TYR A 75 13.46 -5.40 0.99
CA TYR A 75 13.29 -6.85 1.02
C TYR A 75 12.02 -7.19 1.78
N LEU A 76 11.30 -8.22 1.35
CA LEU A 76 10.11 -8.72 2.03
C LEU A 76 9.97 -10.22 1.78
N ASN A 77 9.41 -10.94 2.75
CA ASN A 77 9.14 -12.37 2.58
C ASN A 77 7.70 -12.63 2.07
N GLY A 78 7.42 -13.90 1.76
CA GLY A 78 6.13 -14.32 1.25
C GLY A 78 4.94 -14.17 2.21
N GLN A 79 5.14 -13.93 3.51
CA GLN A 79 4.04 -13.61 4.42
C GLN A 79 3.75 -12.12 4.42
N SER A 80 4.78 -11.28 4.45
CA SER A 80 4.65 -9.82 4.35
C SER A 80 3.97 -9.37 3.06
N ILE A 81 4.21 -10.04 1.92
CA ILE A 81 3.50 -9.71 0.66
C ILE A 81 1.98 -9.92 0.76
N ARG A 82 1.52 -10.95 1.48
CA ARG A 82 0.08 -11.19 1.69
C ARG A 82 -0.54 -10.05 2.48
N THR A 83 0.18 -9.56 3.49
CA THR A 83 -0.27 -8.43 4.29
C THR A 83 -0.25 -7.12 3.50
N LEU A 84 0.76 -6.88 2.65
CA LEU A 84 0.75 -5.74 1.74
C LEU A 84 -0.44 -5.79 0.77
N LEU A 85 -0.79 -6.97 0.23
CA LEU A 85 -1.99 -7.13 -0.58
C LEU A 85 -3.28 -6.81 0.20
N ALA A 86 -3.33 -7.13 1.49
CA ALA A 86 -4.44 -6.73 2.36
C ALA A 86 -4.51 -5.20 2.53
N ILE A 87 -3.37 -4.53 2.75
CA ILE A 87 -3.26 -3.06 2.81
C ILE A 87 -3.74 -2.42 1.50
N LEU A 88 -3.27 -2.92 0.37
CA LEU A 88 -3.70 -2.48 -0.95
C LEU A 88 -5.21 -2.69 -1.14
N THR A 89 -5.76 -3.81 -0.69
CA THR A 89 -7.22 -4.05 -0.71
C THR A 89 -8.01 -2.98 0.05
N LYS A 90 -7.50 -2.50 1.20
CA LYS A 90 -8.11 -1.38 1.94
C LYS A 90 -8.02 -0.07 1.15
N MET A 91 -6.86 0.23 0.55
CA MET A 91 -6.69 1.39 -0.33
C MET A 91 -7.68 1.40 -1.49
N LYS A 92 -7.93 0.23 -2.09
CA LYS A 92 -8.95 0.09 -3.14
C LYS A 92 -10.36 0.38 -2.62
N LYS A 93 -10.72 -0.13 -1.44
CA LYS A 93 -12.04 0.16 -0.84
C LYS A 93 -12.24 1.66 -0.60
N ILE A 94 -11.22 2.35 -0.10
CA ILE A 94 -11.23 3.80 0.08
C ILE A 94 -11.46 4.52 -1.26
N ASN A 95 -10.77 4.07 -2.31
CA ASN A 95 -10.93 4.61 -3.66
C ASN A 95 -12.32 4.34 -4.26
N ASP A 96 -12.85 3.13 -4.07
CA ASP A 96 -14.19 2.73 -4.51
C ASP A 96 -15.28 3.54 -3.76
N GLY A 97 -15.00 3.98 -2.53
CA GLY A 97 -15.83 4.91 -1.76
C GLY A 97 -15.79 6.37 -2.25
N GLY A 98 -15.01 6.68 -3.28
CA GLY A 98 -14.98 7.98 -3.95
C GLY A 98 -13.84 8.92 -3.53
N SER A 99 -13.00 8.53 -2.57
CA SER A 99 -11.80 9.30 -2.21
C SER A 99 -10.67 9.04 -3.21
N ALA A 100 -9.90 10.05 -3.60
CA ALA A 100 -8.76 9.82 -4.47
C ALA A 100 -7.65 9.09 -3.71
N VAL A 101 -7.12 8.01 -4.28
CA VAL A 101 -6.03 7.24 -3.69
C VAL A 101 -4.89 7.09 -4.68
N ASN A 102 -3.69 7.48 -4.24
CA ASN A 102 -2.45 7.31 -4.99
C ASN A 102 -1.58 6.29 -4.27
N VAL A 103 -1.09 5.29 -5.00
CA VAL A 103 -0.17 4.28 -4.45
C VAL A 103 1.13 4.34 -5.26
N ASN A 104 2.23 4.66 -4.59
CA ASN A 104 3.57 4.60 -5.14
C ASN A 104 4.30 3.41 -4.52
N TRP A 105 4.69 2.42 -5.34
CA TRP A 105 5.40 1.24 -4.87
C TRP A 105 6.72 1.07 -5.61
N THR A 106 7.83 1.28 -4.89
CA THR A 106 9.18 1.01 -5.36
C THR A 106 9.53 -0.45 -5.11
N ILE A 107 9.92 -1.16 -6.18
CA ILE A 107 10.40 -2.54 -6.10
C ILE A 107 11.93 -2.50 -6.29
N PRO A 108 12.72 -3.06 -5.36
CA PRO A 108 14.17 -3.07 -5.47
C PRO A 108 14.63 -4.08 -6.54
N ASP A 109 15.65 -3.71 -7.28
CA ASP A 109 16.25 -4.56 -8.32
C ASP A 109 16.98 -5.75 -7.68
N GLY A 110 16.49 -6.98 -7.89
CA GLY A 110 17.15 -8.19 -7.37
C GLY A 110 16.41 -9.50 -7.68
N LEU A 111 17.16 -10.55 -8.01
CA LEU A 111 16.65 -11.88 -8.38
C LEU A 111 15.74 -12.51 -7.33
N MET A 112 16.09 -12.39 -6.05
CA MET A 112 15.28 -12.98 -4.95
C MET A 112 13.93 -12.26 -4.80
N THR A 113 13.94 -10.93 -4.94
CA THR A 113 12.74 -10.10 -4.97
C THR A 113 11.85 -10.51 -6.13
N CYS A 114 12.36 -10.64 -7.36
CA CYS A 114 11.57 -11.06 -8.52
C CYS A 114 10.78 -12.35 -8.27
N SER A 115 11.39 -13.38 -7.68
CA SER A 115 10.71 -14.66 -7.43
C SER A 115 9.50 -14.56 -6.48
N ILE A 116 9.58 -13.72 -5.45
CA ILE A 116 8.50 -13.53 -4.47
C ILE A 116 7.34 -12.78 -5.12
N TYR A 117 7.66 -11.80 -5.96
CA TYR A 117 6.66 -11.00 -6.66
C TYR A 117 6.04 -11.77 -7.82
N GLU A 118 6.80 -12.60 -8.56
CA GLU A 118 6.31 -13.47 -9.64
C GLU A 118 5.26 -14.47 -9.16
N ARG A 119 5.52 -15.13 -8.01
CA ARG A 119 4.55 -16.05 -7.40
C ARG A 119 3.24 -15.37 -7.01
N ASN A 120 3.29 -14.07 -6.70
CA ASN A 120 2.13 -13.28 -6.33
C ASN A 120 1.68 -12.34 -7.47
N PHE A 121 2.28 -12.48 -8.67
CA PHE A 121 2.15 -11.51 -9.75
C PHE A 121 0.73 -11.44 -10.27
N TRP A 122 0.02 -12.57 -10.30
CA TRP A 122 -1.37 -12.60 -10.70
C TRP A 122 -2.27 -11.81 -9.73
N ALA A 123 -2.05 -11.94 -8.42
CA ALA A 123 -2.81 -11.21 -7.41
C ALA A 123 -2.51 -9.69 -7.47
N ILE A 124 -1.23 -9.33 -7.62
CA ILE A 124 -0.78 -7.94 -7.79
C ILE A 124 -1.35 -7.36 -9.09
N SER A 125 -1.30 -8.11 -10.19
CA SER A 125 -1.80 -7.68 -11.50
C SER A 125 -3.31 -7.48 -11.51
N ILE A 126 -4.10 -8.39 -10.89
CA ILE A 126 -5.56 -8.22 -10.78
C ILE A 126 -5.91 -6.98 -9.97
N PHE A 127 -5.19 -6.74 -8.88
CA PHE A 127 -5.39 -5.56 -8.06
C PHE A 127 -5.15 -4.27 -8.87
N ILE A 128 -4.09 -4.24 -9.67
CA ILE A 128 -3.73 -3.09 -10.50
C ILE A 128 -4.71 -2.90 -11.67
N ILE A 129 -5.06 -3.96 -12.40
CA ILE A 129 -5.91 -3.91 -13.61
C ILE A 129 -7.33 -3.43 -13.28
N LYS A 130 -7.88 -3.79 -12.10
CA LYS A 130 -9.22 -3.38 -11.69
C LYS A 130 -9.29 -1.98 -11.06
N SER A 131 -8.17 -1.27 -10.90
CA SER A 131 -8.12 0.07 -10.30
C SER A 131 -7.86 1.14 -11.37
N SER A 132 -8.83 1.34 -12.25
CA SER A 132 -8.76 2.24 -13.43
C SER A 132 -8.65 3.74 -13.13
N ARG A 133 -8.43 4.15 -11.86
CA ARG A 133 -8.32 5.56 -11.43
C ARG A 133 -7.01 5.92 -10.73
N ILE A 134 -6.01 5.02 -10.67
CA ILE A 134 -4.66 5.37 -10.19
C ILE A 134 -3.98 6.19 -11.30
N LYS A 135 -4.05 7.51 -11.19
CA LYS A 135 -3.40 8.44 -12.13
C LYS A 135 -1.90 8.47 -11.82
N HIS A 136 -1.09 8.44 -12.87
CA HIS A 136 0.37 8.24 -12.86
C HIS A 136 0.82 6.77 -12.86
N LYS A 137 0.65 6.14 -14.04
CA LYS A 137 1.49 5.01 -14.47
C LYS A 137 2.94 5.49 -14.60
N VAL A 138 3.75 5.30 -13.58
CA VAL A 138 5.20 5.12 -13.77
C VAL A 138 5.54 3.71 -13.33
N PHE A 139 5.03 2.74 -14.08
CA PHE A 139 5.59 1.39 -14.07
C PHE A 139 6.67 1.34 -15.15
N ARG A 140 7.85 1.87 -14.83
CA ARG A 140 9.07 1.43 -15.52
C ARG A 140 9.44 0.09 -14.87
N ILE A 141 8.68 -0.96 -15.17
CA ILE A 141 9.11 -2.32 -14.89
C ILE A 141 10.21 -2.59 -15.92
N GLN A 142 11.42 -2.20 -15.57
CA GLN A 142 12.62 -2.68 -16.26
C GLN A 142 12.77 -4.13 -15.81
N THR A 143 11.93 -5.00 -16.37
CA THR A 143 12.02 -6.44 -16.13
C THR A 143 13.45 -6.86 -16.44
N CYS A 144 14.04 -7.66 -15.57
CA CYS A 144 15.11 -8.56 -15.98
C CYS A 144 14.54 -9.44 -17.11
N ARG A 145 14.72 -8.97 -18.34
CA ARG A 145 14.51 -9.61 -19.65
C ARG A 145 13.22 -10.42 -19.87
N PHE A 146 12.47 -9.95 -20.89
CA PHE A 146 11.48 -10.66 -21.70
C PHE A 146 10.11 -10.97 -21.05
N VAL A 147 9.19 -10.00 -21.17
CA VAL A 147 7.86 -10.27 -21.76
C VAL A 147 7.49 -9.07 -22.64
N GLN A 148 7.38 -9.31 -23.94
CA GLN A 148 6.86 -8.36 -24.93
C GLN A 148 5.46 -8.82 -25.35
N LEU A 149 4.44 -8.00 -25.10
CA LEU A 149 3.31 -7.63 -25.99
C LEU A 149 2.30 -6.82 -25.14
N SER A 150 2.21 -5.50 -25.30
CA SER A 150 1.37 -4.76 -26.28
C SER A 150 -0.13 -4.78 -25.94
N ILE A 151 -0.66 -3.65 -25.50
CA ILE A 151 -2.06 -3.27 -25.74
C ILE A 151 -2.05 -1.84 -26.26
N PHE A 152 -2.36 -1.71 -27.55
CA PHE A 152 -2.67 -0.44 -28.20
C PHE A 152 -3.92 0.18 -27.55
N ALA A 153 -3.89 1.50 -27.44
CA ALA A 153 -5.04 2.30 -27.07
C ALA A 153 -6.20 2.11 -28.06
N ALA A 154 -7.41 1.98 -27.50
CA ALA A 154 -8.64 2.52 -28.04
C ALA A 154 -9.50 2.97 -26.86
#